data_AF-A0A8H3ZXP7-F1
#
_entry.id   AF-A0A8H3ZXP7-F1
#
_cell.length_a   1.000
_cell.length_b   1.000
_cell.length_c   1.000
_cell.angle_alpha   90.00
_cell.angle_beta   90.00
_cell.angle_gamma   90.00
#
_symmetry.space_group_name_H-M   'P 1'
#
loop_
_entity.id
_entity.type
_entity.pdbx_description
1 polymer ?
#
loop_
_entity_poly.entity_id
_entity_poly.type
_entity_poly.pdbx_seq_one_letter_code
_entity_poly.pdbx_strand_id
1 'polypeptide(L)'
;MYRPSRGECSIIDVRVVESTYQIDSAKLPYFGAFCSFQQLTGRDLVHDPIPYFEHIIYGIENGYQHFFRRMPCDVEAYRLLCDTLDFLGVDVLGGKDLRAIYGELKRWKKSRTPIWRQPRDPNLSESRNTAFFLVYLFLIGDFNAPDYAGRVSNFAFQVARQVQINHSVFDDPTRMMVKQAFLERFDPTISQQYDLDLGV
;
A
#
# COMPACT_ATOMS: atom_id res chain seq x y z
N MET A 1 28.00 -20.12 10.86
CA MET A 1 26.74 -19.84 10.12
C MET A 1 25.74 -19.27 11.12
N TYR A 2 25.52 -17.96 11.10
CA TYR A 2 24.58 -17.30 11.99
C TYR A 2 23.17 -17.47 11.42
N ARG A 3 22.31 -18.19 12.14
CA ARG A 3 20.85 -18.16 11.89
C ARG A 3 20.30 -16.99 12.69
N PRO A 4 19.67 -15.98 12.06
CA PRO A 4 18.92 -15.00 12.83
C PRO A 4 17.75 -15.74 13.52
N SER A 5 17.69 -15.60 14.84
CA SER A 5 16.57 -16.04 15.66
C SER A 5 15.29 -15.31 15.22
N ARG A 6 14.18 -16.05 15.19
CA ARG A 6 12.84 -15.48 15.00
C ARG A 6 12.56 -14.42 16.07
N GLY A 7 12.43 -13.17 15.63
CA GLY A 7 11.40 -12.24 16.13
C GLY A 7 11.64 -11.57 17.48
N GLU A 8 12.80 -10.95 17.71
CA GLU A 8 12.84 -9.82 18.64
C GLU A 8 12.54 -8.55 17.85
N CYS A 9 11.29 -8.07 17.94
CA CYS A 9 10.93 -6.71 17.60
C CYS A 9 11.76 -5.79 18.49
N SER A 10 12.84 -5.24 17.94
CA SER A 10 13.61 -4.21 18.62
C SER A 10 13.09 -2.86 18.15
N ILE A 11 12.58 -2.08 19.09
CA ILE A 11 12.38 -0.65 18.88
C ILE A 11 13.76 -0.01 18.89
N ILE A 12 14.10 0.69 17.82
CA ILE A 12 15.41 1.31 17.62
C ILE A 12 15.23 2.82 17.48
N ASP A 13 16.01 3.59 18.22
CA ASP A 13 16.10 5.03 18.04
C ASP A 13 17.03 5.34 16.87
N VAL A 14 16.49 5.89 15.79
CA VAL A 14 17.28 6.29 14.61
C VAL A 14 17.06 7.78 14.35
N ARG A 15 18.15 8.50 14.10
CA ARG A 15 18.09 9.88 13.64
C ARG A 15 18.01 9.90 12.12
N VAL A 16 16.94 10.48 11.58
CA VAL A 16 16.79 10.74 10.16
C VAL A 16 16.82 12.26 9.99
N VAL A 17 17.87 12.77 9.37
CA VAL A 17 18.15 14.22 9.32
C VAL A 17 18.32 14.81 10.74
N GLU A 18 17.40 15.66 11.19
CA GLU A 18 17.45 16.34 12.49
C GLU A 18 16.50 15.72 13.53
N SER A 19 15.64 14.79 13.12
CA SER A 19 14.61 14.20 13.98
C SER A 19 14.96 12.76 14.37
N THR A 20 14.68 12.41 15.63
CA THR A 20 14.83 11.05 16.14
C THR A 20 13.49 10.34 16.09
N TYR A 21 13.48 9.13 15.54
CA TYR A 21 12.29 8.30 15.41
C TYR A 21 12.49 6.98 16.16
N GLN A 22 11.42 6.50 16.81
CA GLN A 22 11.35 5.16 17.38
C GLN A 22 10.83 4.21 16.31
N ILE A 23 11.71 3.33 15.84
CA ILE A 23 11.43 2.47 14.68
C ILE A 23 11.28 1.03 15.15
N ASP A 24 10.12 0.45 14.84
CA ASP A 24 9.91 -0.99 14.92
C ASP A 24 10.60 -1.68 13.74
N SER A 25 11.75 -2.31 14.00
CA SER A 25 12.54 -3.03 12.99
C SER A 25 11.79 -4.21 12.35
N ALA A 26 10.71 -4.72 12.95
CA ALA A 26 9.88 -5.73 12.32
C ALA A 26 8.96 -5.15 11.23
N LYS A 27 8.56 -3.88 11.36
CA LYS A 27 7.74 -3.17 10.36
C LYS A 27 8.58 -2.48 9.29
N LEU A 28 9.82 -2.14 9.65
CA LEU A 28 10.80 -1.51 8.75
C LEU A 28 12.13 -2.29 8.79
N PRO A 29 12.21 -3.45 8.11
CA PRO A 29 13.37 -4.34 8.14
C PRO A 29 14.68 -3.68 7.74
N TYR A 30 14.63 -2.68 6.85
CA TYR A 30 15.78 -1.87 6.48
C TYR A 30 16.54 -1.35 7.70
N PHE A 31 15.84 -0.82 8.71
CA PHE A 31 16.48 -0.25 9.90
C PHE A 31 17.09 -1.30 10.82
N GLY A 32 16.58 -2.54 10.80
CA GLY A 32 17.23 -3.65 11.49
C GLY A 32 18.60 -3.98 10.88
N ALA A 33 18.68 -4.02 9.55
CA ALA A 33 19.94 -4.23 8.82
C ALA A 33 20.90 -3.03 8.99
N PHE A 34 20.38 -1.82 8.85
CA PHE A 34 21.13 -0.57 9.05
C PHE A 34 21.74 -0.49 10.44
N CYS A 35 20.95 -0.74 11.49
CA CYS A 35 21.42 -0.72 12.87
C CYS A 35 22.53 -1.75 13.10
N SER A 36 22.33 -2.98 12.61
CA SER A 36 23.35 -4.04 12.69
C SER A 36 24.67 -3.62 12.03
N PHE A 37 24.60 -2.97 10.87
CA PHE A 37 25.77 -2.49 10.14
C PHE A 37 26.50 -1.33 10.85
N GLN A 38 25.77 -0.35 11.38
CA GLN A 38 26.36 0.78 12.09
C GLN A 38 27.03 0.35 13.40
N GLN A 39 26.42 -0.58 14.14
CA GLN A 39 27.01 -1.16 15.34
C GLN A 39 28.35 -1.87 15.06
N LEU A 40 28.43 -2.61 13.94
CA LEU A 40 29.68 -3.26 13.53
C LEU A 40 30.78 -2.28 13.12
N THR A 41 30.40 -1.10 12.65
CA THR A 41 31.35 -0.06 12.20
C THR A 41 31.63 1.01 13.26
N GLY A 42 30.98 0.92 14.43
CA GLY A 42 31.15 1.87 15.55
C GLY A 42 30.65 3.27 15.23
N ARG A 43 29.66 3.40 14.34
CA ARG A 43 29.10 4.67 13.88
C ARG A 43 27.75 4.97 14.54
N ASP A 44 27.41 6.25 14.57
CA ASP A 44 26.10 6.70 15.07
C ASP A 44 24.95 6.25 14.14
N LEU A 45 23.77 6.05 14.71
CA LEU A 45 22.54 5.70 13.99
C LEU A 45 21.91 6.94 13.33
N VAL A 46 22.64 7.55 12.40
CA VAL A 46 22.20 8.70 11.61
C VAL A 46 22.05 8.28 10.15
N HIS A 47 20.86 8.51 9.60
CA HIS A 47 20.52 8.23 8.21
C HIS A 47 20.23 9.53 7.45
N ASP A 48 20.58 9.54 6.17
CA ASP A 48 20.26 10.60 5.22
C ASP A 48 18.73 10.80 5.06
N PRO A 49 18.26 11.91 4.47
CA PRO A 49 16.83 12.09 4.23
C PRO A 49 16.21 10.94 3.44
N ILE A 50 15.07 10.43 3.93
CA ILE A 50 14.27 9.39 3.25
C ILE A 50 12.99 10.05 2.71
N PRO A 51 12.67 9.91 1.41
CA PRO A 51 11.45 10.47 0.83
C PRO A 51 10.19 10.00 1.57
N TYR A 52 9.26 10.92 1.84
CA TYR A 52 7.98 10.64 2.50
C TYR A 52 8.07 9.89 3.84
N PHE A 53 9.22 9.87 4.51
CA PHE A 53 9.42 9.04 5.70
C PHE A 53 8.39 9.26 6.80
N GLU A 54 8.09 10.51 7.12
CA GLU A 54 7.06 10.85 8.12
C GLU A 54 5.66 10.36 7.73
N HIS A 55 5.34 10.39 6.43
CA HIS A 55 4.09 9.88 5.91
C HIS A 55 4.05 8.36 6.07
N ILE A 56 5.16 7.68 5.73
CA ILE A 56 5.31 6.23 5.84
C ILE A 56 5.12 5.78 7.29
N ILE A 57 5.82 6.38 8.25
CA ILE A 57 5.67 6.07 9.68
C ILE A 57 4.21 6.22 10.10
N TYR A 58 3.58 7.35 9.75
CA TYR A 58 2.18 7.56 10.07
C TYR A 58 1.25 6.53 9.42
N GLY A 59 1.51 6.16 8.17
CA GLY A 59 0.73 5.15 7.44
C GLY A 59 0.87 3.75 8.03
N ILE A 60 2.05 3.38 8.52
CA ILE A 60 2.30 2.11 9.20
C ILE A 60 1.52 2.04 10.53
N GLU A 61 1.41 3.15 11.24
CA GLU A 61 0.73 3.21 12.55
C GLU A 61 -0.79 3.37 12.45
N ASN A 62 -1.26 4.17 11.49
CA ASN A 62 -2.66 4.60 11.41
C ASN A 62 -3.39 4.01 10.19
N GLY A 63 -2.67 3.33 9.30
CA GLY A 63 -3.15 2.76 8.05
C GLY A 63 -2.82 3.60 6.82
N TYR A 64 -2.55 2.91 5.72
CA TYR A 64 -2.11 3.48 4.45
C TYR A 64 -3.22 4.27 3.72
N GLN A 65 -4.49 4.14 4.12
CA GLN A 65 -5.56 5.00 3.59
C GLN A 65 -5.27 6.49 3.76
N HIS A 66 -4.42 6.85 4.74
CA HIS A 66 -4.03 8.22 4.99
C HIS A 66 -3.16 8.83 3.89
N PHE A 67 -2.48 8.02 3.06
CA PHE A 67 -1.71 8.53 1.93
C PHE A 67 -2.60 9.30 0.95
N PHE A 68 -3.83 8.82 0.68
CA PHE A 68 -4.80 9.49 -0.19
C PHE A 68 -5.21 10.89 0.28
N ARG A 69 -5.03 11.20 1.57
CA ARG A 69 -5.39 12.49 2.17
C ARG A 69 -4.19 13.38 2.44
N ARG A 70 -3.01 12.78 2.64
CA ARG A 70 -1.81 13.49 3.08
C ARG A 70 -0.80 13.71 1.96
N MET A 71 -0.94 13.01 0.84
CA MET A 71 -0.06 13.16 -0.30
C MET A 71 -0.76 13.86 -1.47
N PRO A 72 -0.01 14.56 -2.34
CA PRO A 72 -0.52 15.03 -3.61
C PRO A 72 -1.13 13.87 -4.39
N CYS A 73 -2.24 14.13 -5.07
CA CYS A 73 -2.90 13.14 -5.92
C CYS A 73 -2.18 13.07 -7.28
N ASP A 74 -0.93 12.61 -7.25
CA ASP A 74 0.01 12.56 -8.35
C ASP A 74 0.69 11.19 -8.41
N VAL A 75 0.79 10.63 -9.61
CA VAL A 75 1.27 9.25 -9.79
C VAL A 75 2.77 9.13 -9.55
N GLU A 76 3.55 10.15 -9.90
CA GLU A 76 5.00 10.19 -9.65
C GLU A 76 5.30 10.22 -8.15
N ALA A 77 4.56 11.04 -7.38
CA ALA A 77 4.65 11.06 -5.93
C ALA A 77 4.33 9.70 -5.29
N TYR A 78 3.32 8.99 -5.81
CA TYR A 78 2.97 7.65 -5.33
C TYR A 78 3.97 6.58 -5.76
N ARG A 79 4.61 6.71 -6.95
CA ARG A 79 5.69 5.82 -7.37
C ARG A 79 6.87 5.94 -6.41
N LEU A 80 7.32 7.16 -6.14
CA LEU A 80 8.40 7.41 -5.18
C LEU A 80 8.05 6.93 -3.76
N LEU A 81 6.79 7.08 -3.32
CA LEU A 81 6.32 6.50 -2.07
C LEU A 81 6.44 4.97 -2.07
N CYS A 82 5.95 4.30 -3.11
CA CYS A 82 5.97 2.84 -3.20
C CYS A 82 7.40 2.31 -3.28
N ASP A 83 8.27 2.93 -4.08
CA ASP A 83 9.69 2.60 -4.15
C ASP A 83 10.37 2.77 -2.78
N THR A 84 9.99 3.79 -2.02
CA THR A 84 10.54 4.01 -0.68
C THR A 84 10.02 2.97 0.33
N LEU A 85 8.74 2.59 0.25
CA LEU A 85 8.17 1.51 1.06
C LEU A 85 8.87 0.17 0.77
N ASP A 86 9.15 -0.12 -0.51
CA ASP A 86 9.88 -1.31 -0.95
C ASP A 86 11.34 -1.29 -0.48
N PHE A 87 12.04 -0.17 -0.65
CA PHE A 87 13.39 0.05 -0.12
C PHE A 87 13.47 -0.17 1.40
N LEU A 88 12.48 0.31 2.14
CA LEU A 88 12.41 0.14 3.59
C LEU A 88 12.02 -1.28 4.02
N GLY A 89 11.63 -2.13 3.07
CA GLY A 89 11.20 -3.52 3.29
C GLY A 89 9.84 -3.65 3.95
N VAL A 90 8.96 -2.65 3.79
CA VAL A 90 7.63 -2.67 4.41
C VAL A 90 6.76 -3.72 3.72
N ASP A 91 6.21 -4.67 4.48
CA ASP A 91 5.20 -5.60 3.96
C ASP A 91 3.84 -4.89 3.84
N VAL A 92 3.70 -4.07 2.78
CA VAL A 92 2.48 -3.31 2.50
C VAL A 92 1.29 -4.24 2.27
N LEU A 93 1.51 -5.33 1.53
CA LEU A 93 0.42 -6.23 1.13
C LEU A 93 0.01 -7.19 2.26
N GLY A 94 0.88 -7.43 3.25
CA GLY A 94 0.66 -8.45 4.27
C GLY A 94 0.54 -9.84 3.64
N GLY A 95 1.36 -10.12 2.62
CA GLY A 95 1.29 -11.35 1.80
C GLY A 95 0.05 -11.51 0.92
N LYS A 96 -0.78 -10.48 0.74
CA LYS A 96 -1.98 -10.56 -0.11
C LYS A 96 -1.64 -10.42 -1.60
N ASP A 97 -2.22 -11.31 -2.41
CA ASP A 97 -2.21 -11.19 -3.86
C ASP A 97 -3.42 -10.38 -4.38
N LEU A 98 -3.46 -10.13 -5.69
CA LEU A 98 -4.56 -9.40 -6.35
C LEU A 98 -5.93 -10.06 -6.11
N ARG A 99 -6.00 -11.38 -5.95
CA ARG A 99 -7.25 -12.12 -5.71
C ARG A 99 -7.75 -11.88 -4.28
N ALA A 100 -6.85 -11.90 -3.30
CA ALA A 100 -7.15 -11.59 -1.92
C ALA A 100 -7.65 -10.14 -1.78
N ILE A 101 -6.94 -9.19 -2.41
CA ILE A 101 -7.34 -7.77 -2.48
C ILE A 101 -8.75 -7.63 -3.08
N TYR A 102 -9.02 -8.30 -4.21
CA TYR A 102 -10.36 -8.28 -4.81
C TYR A 102 -11.45 -8.85 -3.90
N GLY A 103 -11.13 -9.93 -3.17
CA GLY A 103 -12.01 -10.52 -2.18
C GLY A 103 -12.39 -9.54 -1.08
N GLU A 104 -11.43 -8.78 -0.57
CA GLU A 104 -11.64 -7.73 0.44
C GLU A 104 -12.45 -6.55 -0.10
N LEU A 105 -12.13 -6.05 -1.30
CA LEU A 105 -12.90 -5.01 -1.98
C LEU A 105 -14.34 -5.41 -2.29
N LYS A 106 -14.70 -6.71 -2.22
CA LYS A 106 -16.09 -7.17 -2.34
C LYS A 106 -16.81 -7.33 -1.01
N ARG A 107 -16.10 -7.40 0.13
CA ARG A 107 -16.70 -7.66 1.44
C ARG A 107 -17.60 -6.51 1.92
N TRP A 108 -17.33 -5.27 1.52
CA TRP A 108 -18.21 -4.14 1.86
C TRP A 108 -19.63 -4.31 1.29
N LYS A 109 -19.82 -5.01 0.15
CA LYS A 109 -21.17 -5.32 -0.37
C LYS A 109 -21.96 -6.23 0.57
N LYS A 110 -21.28 -7.11 1.32
CA LYS A 110 -21.90 -8.07 2.24
C LYS A 110 -22.22 -7.48 3.61
N SER A 111 -21.77 -6.26 3.93
CA SER A 111 -22.14 -5.57 5.18
C SER A 111 -23.48 -4.86 5.11
N ARG A 112 -24.15 -4.82 3.94
CA ARG A 112 -25.60 -4.56 3.87
C ARG A 112 -26.34 -5.74 4.51
N THR A 113 -26.40 -5.72 5.84
CA THR A 113 -27.17 -6.68 6.64
C THR A 113 -28.64 -6.65 6.21
N PRO A 114 -29.33 -7.80 6.18
CA PRO A 114 -30.79 -7.83 6.09
C PRO A 114 -31.40 -6.96 7.19
N ILE A 115 -32.57 -6.37 6.94
CA ILE A 115 -33.29 -5.41 7.82
C ILE A 115 -33.39 -5.87 9.30
N TRP A 116 -33.32 -7.18 9.56
CA TRP A 116 -33.41 -7.80 10.89
C TRP A 116 -32.08 -7.92 11.67
N ARG A 117 -30.93 -7.51 11.10
CA ARG A 117 -29.64 -7.45 11.80
C ARG A 117 -29.18 -6.00 11.90
N GLN A 118 -28.74 -5.60 13.10
CA GLN A 118 -28.12 -4.29 13.32
C GLN A 118 -27.09 -4.01 12.19
N PRO A 119 -27.12 -2.81 11.58
CA PRO A 119 -26.12 -2.41 10.60
C PRO A 119 -24.74 -2.60 11.22
N ARG A 120 -23.92 -3.49 10.64
CA ARG A 120 -22.49 -3.38 10.88
C ARG A 120 -22.03 -2.19 10.06
N ASP A 121 -21.62 -1.13 10.74
CA ASP A 121 -20.98 -0.01 10.04
C ASP A 121 -19.85 -0.58 9.18
N PRO A 122 -19.86 -0.32 7.86
CA PRO A 122 -18.79 -0.80 7.01
C PRO A 122 -17.48 -0.24 7.54
N ASN A 123 -16.48 -1.11 7.76
CA ASN A 123 -15.15 -0.64 8.11
C ASN A 123 -14.51 0.02 6.87
N LEU A 124 -14.83 1.30 6.69
CA LEU A 124 -14.36 2.10 5.55
C LEU A 124 -12.84 2.23 5.57
N SER A 125 -12.21 2.22 6.76
CA SER A 125 -10.77 2.29 6.91
C SER A 125 -10.08 1.08 6.28
N GLU A 126 -10.53 -0.13 6.61
CA GLU A 126 -10.03 -1.36 5.99
C GLU A 126 -10.21 -1.37 4.48
N SER A 127 -11.41 -0.98 3.98
CA SER A 127 -11.67 -0.95 2.54
C SER A 127 -10.73 0.01 1.82
N ARG A 128 -10.46 1.18 2.40
CA ARG A 128 -9.55 2.18 1.84
C ARG A 128 -8.08 1.76 1.95
N ASN A 129 -7.69 1.03 2.99
CA ASN A 129 -6.39 0.36 3.04
C ASN A 129 -6.21 -0.63 1.91
N THR A 130 -7.23 -1.46 1.65
CA THR A 130 -7.22 -2.40 0.54
C THR A 130 -7.09 -1.67 -0.81
N ALA A 131 -7.65 -0.47 -0.97
CA ALA A 131 -7.42 0.35 -2.16
C ALA A 131 -5.96 0.82 -2.28
N PHE A 132 -5.28 1.13 -1.18
CA PHE A 132 -3.84 1.43 -1.23
C PHE A 132 -3.00 0.20 -1.59
N PHE A 133 -3.34 -0.99 -1.05
CA PHE A 133 -2.66 -2.23 -1.45
C PHE A 133 -2.71 -2.43 -2.97
N LEU A 134 -3.84 -2.07 -3.59
CA LEU A 134 -4.00 -2.14 -5.03
C LEU A 134 -3.10 -1.14 -5.78
N VAL A 135 -3.00 0.10 -5.29
CA VAL A 135 -2.08 1.11 -5.85
C VAL A 135 -0.64 0.63 -5.75
N TYR A 136 -0.22 0.17 -4.57
CA TYR A 136 1.13 -0.37 -4.36
C TYR A 136 1.44 -1.51 -5.32
N LEU A 137 0.52 -2.49 -5.42
CA LEU A 137 0.68 -3.63 -6.30
C LEU A 137 0.78 -3.23 -7.79
N PHE A 138 0.01 -2.24 -8.22
CA PHE A 138 0.07 -1.73 -9.60
C PHE A 138 1.40 -1.03 -9.90
N LEU A 139 1.90 -0.20 -8.99
CA LEU A 139 3.12 0.58 -9.20
C LEU A 139 4.40 -0.27 -9.09
N ILE A 140 4.48 -1.17 -8.09
CA ILE A 140 5.66 -2.06 -7.92
C ILE A 140 5.64 -3.21 -8.94
N GLY A 141 4.44 -3.70 -9.29
CA GLY A 141 4.29 -4.69 -10.35
C GLY A 141 4.63 -6.13 -9.99
N ASP A 142 4.81 -6.45 -8.70
CA ASP A 142 5.02 -7.81 -8.21
C ASP A 142 3.68 -8.58 -8.07
N PHE A 143 3.10 -8.92 -9.21
CA PHE A 143 1.99 -9.86 -9.27
C PHE A 143 2.61 -11.26 -9.28
N ASN A 144 2.61 -11.96 -8.15
CA ASN A 144 3.03 -13.36 -7.96
C ASN A 144 2.32 -14.38 -8.91
N ALA A 145 2.42 -14.19 -10.22
CA ALA A 145 1.66 -14.84 -11.28
C ALA A 145 2.55 -14.97 -12.53
N PRO A 146 3.44 -15.99 -12.56
CA PRO A 146 4.50 -16.12 -13.57
C PRO A 146 4.06 -16.26 -15.03
N ASP A 147 2.80 -16.62 -15.34
CA ASP A 147 2.51 -17.18 -16.68
C ASP A 147 1.46 -16.48 -17.57
N TYR A 148 0.76 -15.40 -17.16
CA TYR A 148 -0.30 -14.84 -18.02
C TYR A 148 -0.55 -13.33 -17.85
N ALA A 149 0.35 -12.49 -18.37
CA ALA A 149 0.21 -11.02 -18.34
C ALA A 149 -1.16 -10.51 -18.84
N GLY A 150 -1.68 -11.06 -19.95
CA GLY A 150 -2.99 -10.65 -20.50
C GLY A 150 -4.19 -11.01 -19.60
N ARG A 151 -4.11 -12.10 -18.82
CA ARG A 151 -5.16 -12.45 -17.85
C ARG A 151 -5.05 -11.62 -16.57
N VAL A 152 -3.83 -11.23 -16.19
CA VAL A 152 -3.59 -10.34 -15.05
C VAL A 152 -4.14 -8.94 -15.34
N SER A 153 -3.89 -8.39 -16.53
CA SER A 153 -4.42 -7.07 -16.94
C SER A 153 -5.96 -6.99 -16.88
N ASN A 154 -6.67 -7.94 -17.48
CA ASN A 154 -8.15 -7.96 -17.42
C ASN A 154 -8.69 -8.12 -16.00
N PHE A 155 -8.04 -8.94 -15.17
CA PHE A 155 -8.46 -9.08 -13.78
C PHE A 155 -8.16 -7.82 -12.97
N ALA A 156 -6.97 -7.23 -13.13
CA ALA A 156 -6.59 -5.97 -12.51
C ALA A 156 -7.56 -4.83 -12.87
N PHE A 157 -7.98 -4.75 -14.13
CA PHE A 157 -9.05 -3.84 -14.55
C PHE A 157 -10.35 -4.06 -13.77
N GLN A 158 -10.81 -5.31 -13.63
CA GLN A 158 -12.02 -5.61 -12.86
C GLN A 158 -11.89 -5.24 -11.38
N VAL A 159 -10.68 -5.37 -10.80
CA VAL A 159 -10.40 -4.94 -9.42
C VAL A 159 -10.41 -3.41 -9.31
N ALA A 160 -9.70 -2.71 -10.20
CA ALA A 160 -9.68 -1.23 -10.26
C ALA A 160 -11.08 -0.65 -10.45
N ARG A 161 -11.88 -1.26 -11.34
CA ARG A 161 -13.28 -0.88 -11.57
C ARG A 161 -14.15 -1.03 -10.32
N GLN A 162 -13.88 -2.01 -9.43
CA GLN A 162 -14.60 -2.04 -8.15
C GLN A 162 -14.32 -0.80 -7.29
N VAL A 163 -13.14 -0.21 -7.36
CA VAL A 163 -12.88 1.05 -6.64
C VAL A 163 -13.66 2.19 -7.31
N GLN A 164 -13.67 2.25 -8.65
CA GLN A 164 -14.34 3.32 -9.39
C GLN A 164 -15.85 3.38 -9.15
N ILE A 165 -16.57 2.26 -9.20
CA ILE A 165 -18.04 2.23 -9.09
C ILE A 165 -18.58 2.50 -7.67
N ASN A 166 -17.72 2.53 -6.65
CA ASN A 166 -18.12 2.53 -5.23
C ASN A 166 -17.85 3.86 -4.53
N HIS A 167 -18.48 4.92 -5.03
CA HIS A 167 -18.34 6.30 -4.54
C HIS A 167 -18.68 6.49 -3.06
N SER A 168 -19.54 5.66 -2.48
CA SER A 168 -19.88 5.73 -1.05
C SER A 168 -18.75 5.26 -0.13
N VAL A 169 -17.80 4.49 -0.67
CA VAL A 169 -16.66 3.94 0.07
C VAL A 169 -15.39 4.72 -0.25
N PHE A 170 -15.14 4.95 -1.54
CA PHE A 170 -13.91 5.54 -2.05
C PHE A 170 -14.15 6.97 -2.51
N ASP A 171 -13.45 7.92 -1.89
CA ASP A 171 -13.46 9.32 -2.29
C ASP A 171 -12.68 9.54 -3.59
N ASP A 172 -12.82 10.74 -4.17
CA ASP A 172 -12.26 11.07 -5.47
C ASP A 172 -10.73 10.91 -5.52
N PRO A 173 -9.94 11.31 -4.51
CA PRO A 173 -8.50 11.07 -4.50
C PRO A 173 -8.15 9.57 -4.55
N THR A 174 -8.84 8.74 -3.76
CA THR A 174 -8.61 7.29 -3.76
C THR A 174 -8.91 6.69 -5.14
N ARG A 175 -10.05 7.04 -5.73
CA ARG A 175 -10.46 6.55 -7.04
C ARG A 175 -9.50 7.01 -8.13
N MET A 176 -9.07 8.28 -8.09
CA MET A 176 -8.12 8.82 -9.06
C MET A 176 -6.77 8.11 -8.98
N MET A 177 -6.22 7.88 -7.79
CA MET A 177 -4.93 7.21 -7.66
C MET A 177 -4.95 5.75 -8.08
N VAL A 178 -6.02 5.00 -7.75
CA VAL A 178 -6.18 3.62 -8.24
C VAL A 178 -6.25 3.60 -9.76
N LYS A 179 -6.95 4.55 -10.38
CA LYS A 179 -7.01 4.67 -11.83
C LYS A 179 -5.64 4.96 -12.42
N GLN A 180 -4.95 6.00 -11.94
CA GLN A 180 -3.64 6.39 -12.49
C GLN A 180 -2.60 5.29 -12.35
N ALA A 181 -2.53 4.62 -11.20
CA ALA A 181 -1.63 3.50 -11.00
C ALA A 181 -1.92 2.32 -11.96
N PHE A 182 -3.20 2.06 -12.25
CA PHE A 182 -3.58 1.05 -13.24
C PHE A 182 -3.15 1.45 -14.66
N LEU A 183 -3.41 2.70 -15.06
CA LEU A 183 -3.05 3.23 -16.39
C LEU A 183 -1.55 3.30 -16.62
N GLU A 184 -0.78 3.51 -15.56
CA GLU A 184 0.67 3.49 -15.63
C GLU A 184 1.22 2.08 -15.85
N ARG A 185 0.61 1.09 -15.19
CA ARG A 185 1.10 -0.29 -15.21
C ARG A 185 0.70 -1.06 -16.47
N PHE A 186 -0.51 -0.81 -16.97
CA PHE A 186 -1.11 -1.59 -18.03
C PHE A 186 -1.45 -0.71 -19.21
N ASP A 187 -1.50 -1.32 -20.41
CA ASP A 187 -2.05 -0.71 -21.62
C ASP A 187 -3.53 -1.10 -21.77
N PRO A 188 -4.50 -0.38 -21.17
CA PRO A 188 -5.90 -0.72 -21.32
C PRO A 188 -6.42 -0.39 -22.71
N THR A 189 -7.49 -1.06 -23.08
CA THR A 189 -8.29 -0.66 -24.24
C THR A 189 -9.02 0.67 -23.98
N ILE A 190 -9.38 1.38 -25.06
CA ILE A 190 -10.17 2.62 -24.98
C ILE A 190 -11.47 2.41 -24.17
N SER A 191 -12.12 1.25 -24.34
CA SER A 191 -13.33 0.90 -23.59
C SER A 191 -13.06 0.79 -22.08
N GLN A 192 -11.95 0.17 -21.69
CA GLN A 192 -11.58 0.04 -20.28
C GLN A 192 -11.22 1.39 -19.67
N GLN A 193 -10.51 2.24 -20.42
CA GLN A 193 -10.21 3.60 -19.97
C GLN A 193 -11.50 4.42 -19.74
N TYR A 194 -12.43 4.35 -20.70
CA TYR A 194 -13.73 5.02 -20.59
C TYR A 194 -14.56 4.54 -19.39
N ASP A 195 -14.60 3.22 -19.16
CA ASP A 195 -15.29 2.64 -17.99
C ASP A 195 -14.67 3.13 -16.67
N LEU A 196 -13.34 3.26 -16.59
CA LEU A 196 -12.66 3.79 -15.40
C LEU A 196 -12.89 5.30 -15.21
N ASP A 197 -13.05 6.06 -16.28
CA ASP A 197 -13.33 7.51 -16.21
C ASP A 197 -14.76 7.80 -15.76
N LEU A 198 -15.73 7.03 -16.23
CA LEU A 198 -17.13 7.20 -15.88
C LEU A 198 -17.52 6.53 -14.56
N GLY A 199 -16.78 5.51 -14.12
CA GLY A 199 -17.15 4.71 -12.96
C GLY A 199 -18.46 3.95 -13.15
N VAL A 200 -18.72 3.45 -14.36
CA VAL A 200 -19.93 2.69 -14.73
C VAL A 200 -19.67 1.19 -14.79
#